data_AF-A0A8K0CGB4-F1
#
_entry.id   AF-A0A8K0CGB4-F1
#
_cell.length_a   1.000
_cell.length_b   1.000
_cell.length_c   1.000
_cell.angle_alpha   90.00
_cell.angle_beta   90.00
_cell.angle_gamma   90.00
#
_symmetry.space_group_name_H-M   'P 1'
#
loop_
_entity.id
_entity.type
_entity.pdbx_description
1 polymer ?
#
loop_
_entity_poly.entity_id
_entity_poly.type
_entity_poly.pdbx_seq_one_letter_code
_entity_poly.pdbx_strand_id
1 'polypeptide(L)'
;MRQEWKEANAPVAKDCMRRTGIKQETIDAFYDHEAMPNDHAWKCFIECTGFREHILGSTGDSEGSGAGKYACLSAPLVQSCEPVRGPDSCERAYLFLTCIINNLPK
;
A
#
# COMPACT_ATOMS: atom_id res chain seq x y z
N MET A 1 2.85 10.22 0.08
CA MET A 1 2.28 8.86 0.14
C MET A 1 0.76 8.81 0.01
N ARG A 2 -0.05 9.32 0.94
CA ARG A 2 -1.53 9.16 0.88
C ARG A 2 -2.18 9.63 -0.44
N GLN A 3 -1.85 10.84 -0.90
CA GLN A 3 -2.40 11.36 -2.15
C GLN A 3 -1.88 10.60 -3.37
N GLU A 4 -0.59 10.28 -3.39
CA GLU A 4 0.01 9.45 -4.44
C GLU A 4 -0.67 8.07 -4.54
N TRP A 5 -1.00 7.44 -3.40
CA TRP A 5 -1.73 6.17 -3.38
C TRP A 5 -3.17 6.34 -3.85
N LYS A 6 -3.85 7.42 -3.46
CA LYS A 6 -5.20 7.76 -3.94
C LYS A 6 -5.24 7.89 -5.46
N GLU A 7 -4.28 8.61 -6.04
CA GLU A 7 -4.16 8.81 -7.49
C GLU A 7 -3.78 7.51 -8.21
N ALA A 8 -2.81 6.77 -7.68
CA ALA A 8 -2.36 5.51 -8.26
C ALA A 8 -3.48 4.45 -8.29
N ASN A 9 -4.34 4.44 -7.29
CA ASN A 9 -5.42 3.46 -7.15
C ASN A 9 -6.72 3.86 -7.85
N ALA A 10 -6.88 5.12 -8.24
CA ALA A 10 -8.13 5.61 -8.82
C ALA A 10 -8.70 4.73 -9.97
N PRO A 11 -7.88 4.14 -10.86
CA PRO A 11 -8.39 3.25 -11.93
C PRO A 11 -8.95 1.92 -11.43
N VAL A 12 -8.43 1.38 -10.31
CA VAL A 12 -8.75 0.04 -9.81
C VAL A 12 -9.63 0.04 -8.55
N ALA A 13 -9.75 1.18 -7.87
CA ALA A 13 -10.41 1.30 -6.57
C ALA A 13 -11.84 0.75 -6.58
N LYS A 14 -12.66 1.09 -7.60
CA LYS A 14 -14.06 0.61 -7.69
C LYS A 14 -14.16 -0.92 -7.81
N ASP A 15 -13.26 -1.54 -8.57
CA ASP A 15 -13.26 -3.00 -8.71
C ASP A 15 -12.81 -3.67 -7.41
N CYS A 16 -11.75 -3.16 -6.79
CA CYS A 16 -11.26 -3.67 -5.51
C CYS A 16 -12.28 -3.50 -4.38
N MET A 17 -13.01 -2.38 -4.35
CA MET A 17 -14.12 -2.19 -3.42
C MET A 17 -15.19 -3.27 -3.60
N ARG A 18 -15.60 -3.54 -4.85
CA ARG A 18 -16.59 -4.58 -5.16
C ARG A 18 -16.11 -5.97 -4.74
N ARG A 19 -14.85 -6.31 -4.97
CA ARG A 19 -14.28 -7.63 -4.69
C ARG A 19 -14.09 -7.90 -3.19
N THR A 20 -13.75 -6.87 -2.44
CA THR A 20 -13.38 -7.00 -1.01
C THR A 20 -14.55 -6.67 -0.07
N GLY A 21 -15.56 -5.94 -0.57
CA GLY A 21 -16.67 -5.44 0.24
C GLY A 21 -16.28 -4.28 1.14
N ILE A 22 -15.08 -3.69 0.98
CA ILE A 22 -14.70 -2.51 1.76
C ILE A 22 -15.63 -1.34 1.45
N LYS A 23 -15.93 -0.58 2.49
CA LYS A 23 -16.73 0.64 2.38
C LYS A 23 -15.86 1.84 2.06
N GLN A 24 -16.42 2.79 1.32
CA GLN A 24 -15.76 4.06 1.00
C GLN A 24 -15.29 4.78 2.28
N GLU A 25 -16.08 4.75 3.36
CA GLU A 25 -15.73 5.38 4.65
C GLU A 25 -14.39 4.89 5.22
N THR A 26 -14.07 3.60 5.05
CA THR A 26 -12.81 3.01 5.52
C THR A 26 -11.63 3.50 4.68
N ILE A 27 -11.84 3.63 3.37
CA ILE A 27 -10.84 4.13 2.43
C ILE A 27 -10.56 5.62 2.69
N ASP A 28 -11.62 6.41 2.90
CA ASP A 28 -11.51 7.85 3.17
C ASP A 28 -10.80 8.09 4.50
N ALA A 29 -11.10 7.30 5.54
CA ALA A 29 -10.41 7.38 6.83
C ALA A 29 -8.88 7.18 6.71
N PHE A 30 -8.43 6.33 5.78
CA PHE A 30 -7.02 6.24 5.46
C PHE A 30 -6.49 7.50 4.78
N TYR A 31 -7.17 7.98 3.73
CA TYR A 31 -6.69 9.15 2.97
C TYR A 31 -6.64 10.43 3.81
N ASP A 32 -7.57 10.58 4.74
CA ASP A 32 -7.68 11.76 5.58
C ASP A 32 -6.79 11.67 6.83
N HIS A 33 -6.68 10.48 7.43
CA HIS A 33 -6.12 10.31 8.78
C HIS A 33 -5.10 9.17 8.95
N GLU A 34 -4.68 8.49 7.88
CA GLU A 34 -3.83 7.28 7.96
C GLU A 34 -4.41 6.18 8.85
N ALA A 35 -5.75 6.11 8.96
CA ALA A 35 -6.39 5.03 9.69
C ALA A 35 -6.08 3.67 9.03
N MET A 36 -5.46 2.77 9.79
CA MET A 36 -5.07 1.42 9.37
C MET A 36 -5.85 0.39 10.16
N PRO A 37 -7.15 0.17 9.87
CA PRO A 37 -7.95 -0.80 10.60
C PRO A 37 -7.44 -2.23 10.35
N ASN A 38 -7.50 -3.07 11.39
CA ASN A 38 -7.05 -4.45 11.31
C ASN A 38 -8.18 -5.38 10.82
N ASP A 39 -8.93 -4.99 9.78
CA ASP A 39 -10.04 -5.76 9.22
C ASP A 39 -9.66 -6.42 7.88
N HIS A 40 -10.31 -7.55 7.58
CA HIS A 40 -9.96 -8.35 6.40
C HIS A 40 -10.25 -7.63 5.08
N ALA A 41 -11.34 -6.84 5.01
CA ALA A 41 -11.71 -6.13 3.79
C ALA A 41 -10.69 -5.03 3.44
N TRP A 42 -10.18 -4.31 4.44
CA TRP A 42 -9.08 -3.36 4.29
C TRP A 42 -7.78 -4.00 3.83
N LYS A 43 -7.36 -5.08 4.48
CA LYS A 43 -6.15 -5.81 4.11
C LYS A 43 -6.19 -6.27 2.67
N CYS A 44 -7.32 -6.87 2.26
CA CYS A 44 -7.50 -7.34 0.89
C CYS A 44 -7.73 -6.21 -0.12
N PHE A 45 -8.23 -5.04 0.32
CA PHE A 45 -8.27 -3.86 -0.53
C PHE A 45 -6.85 -3.40 -0.89
N ILE A 46 -5.95 -3.31 0.09
CA ILE A 46 -4.53 -2.96 -0.16
C ILE A 46 -3.91 -3.95 -1.14
N GLU A 47 -4.09 -5.25 -0.91
CA GLU A 47 -3.57 -6.29 -1.80
C GLU A 47 -4.14 -6.17 -3.22
N CYS A 48 -5.46 -5.98 -3.36
CA CYS A 48 -6.10 -5.87 -4.66
C CYS A 48 -5.59 -4.67 -5.48
N THR A 49 -5.21 -3.57 -4.83
CA THR A 49 -4.62 -2.41 -5.52
C THR A 49 -3.23 -2.69 -6.09
N GLY A 50 -2.62 -3.84 -5.74
CA GLY A 50 -1.27 -4.21 -6.14
C GLY A 50 -0.20 -3.32 -5.52
N PHE A 51 -0.51 -2.67 -4.37
CA PHE A 51 0.37 -1.67 -3.75
C PHE A 51 1.79 -2.20 -3.55
N ARG A 52 1.89 -3.40 -2.95
CA ARG A 52 3.18 -4.03 -2.64
C ARG A 52 3.93 -4.37 -3.93
N GLU A 53 3.28 -4.98 -4.89
CA GLU A 53 3.86 -5.41 -6.17
C GLU A 53 4.30 -4.21 -7.01
N HIS A 54 3.55 -3.10 -6.97
CA HIS A 54 3.94 -1.86 -7.63
C HIS A 54 5.20 -1.24 -7.03
N ILE A 55 5.38 -1.32 -5.70
CA ILE A 55 6.57 -0.81 -5.02
C ILE A 55 7.78 -1.74 -5.20
N LEU A 56 7.57 -3.05 -5.15
CA LEU A 56 8.64 -4.02 -5.37
C LEU A 56 9.08 -4.08 -6.84
N GLY A 57 8.12 -3.96 -7.76
CA GLY A 57 8.41 -3.89 -9.20
C GLY A 57 9.13 -2.62 -9.60
N SER A 58 8.85 -1.48 -8.96
CA SER A 58 9.57 -0.21 -9.23
C SER A 58 10.97 -0.16 -8.60
N THR A 59 11.25 -1.00 -7.60
CA THR A 59 12.56 -1.06 -6.94
C THR A 59 13.49 -2.14 -7.51
N GLY A 60 12.96 -3.07 -8.32
CA GLY A 60 13.70 -4.18 -8.94
C GLY A 60 14.46 -3.81 -10.22
N ASP A 61 14.04 -2.77 -10.93
CA ASP A 61 14.75 -2.24 -12.10
C ASP A 61 15.71 -1.13 -11.66
N SER A 62 16.99 -1.49 -11.56
CA SER A 62 18.20 -0.64 -11.70
C SER A 62 18.12 0.85 -11.30
N GLU A 63 18.93 1.22 -10.30
CA GLU A 63 19.35 2.59 -9.98
C GLU A 63 18.23 3.62 -9.80
N GLY A 64 17.77 3.76 -8.55
CA GLY A 64 17.47 5.09 -8.02
C GLY A 64 16.02 5.57 -8.04
N SER A 65 15.01 4.75 -8.27
CA SER A 65 13.64 5.19 -8.02
C SER A 65 12.65 4.08 -7.68
N GLY A 66 12.54 3.76 -6.38
CA GLY A 66 11.26 3.27 -5.81
C GLY A 66 10.10 4.28 -5.93
N ALA A 67 10.27 5.31 -6.77
CA ALA A 67 9.65 6.62 -6.73
C ALA A 67 8.84 6.95 -7.99
N GLY A 68 8.66 6.03 -8.94
CA GLY A 68 7.89 6.32 -10.17
C GLY A 68 6.43 6.73 -9.90
N LYS A 69 5.85 6.26 -8.78
CA LYS A 69 4.51 6.68 -8.31
C LYS A 69 4.48 7.24 -6.89
N TYR A 70 5.51 7.01 -6.08
CA TYR A 70 5.56 7.42 -4.67
C TYR A 70 6.89 8.12 -4.38
N ALA A 71 6.94 9.44 -4.56
CA ALA A 71 8.16 10.23 -4.45
C ALA A 71 8.81 10.16 -3.05
N CYS A 72 8.03 9.80 -2.04
CA CYS A 72 8.46 9.66 -0.66
C CYS A 72 9.13 8.31 -0.32
N LEU A 73 9.13 7.32 -1.22
CA LEU A 73 9.68 6.00 -0.95
C LEU A 73 11.13 5.89 -1.45
N SER A 74 12.04 5.57 -0.53
CA SER A 74 13.43 5.24 -0.84
C SER A 74 13.64 3.73 -0.91
N ALA A 75 14.58 3.27 -1.73
CA ALA A 75 14.92 1.85 -1.80
C ALA A 75 15.33 1.26 -0.43
N PRO A 76 16.13 1.94 0.42
CA PRO A 76 16.44 1.44 1.75
C PRO A 76 15.22 1.25 2.66
N LEU A 77 14.23 2.16 2.58
CA LEU A 77 12.98 2.03 3.33
C LEU A 77 12.15 0.82 2.85
N VAL A 78 12.05 0.63 1.53
CA VAL A 78 11.33 -0.52 0.97
C VAL A 78 12.00 -1.83 1.37
N GLN A 79 13.34 -1.88 1.31
CA GLN A 79 14.12 -3.05 1.69
C GLN A 79 14.03 -3.37 3.18
N SER A 80 14.00 -2.37 4.07
CA SER A 80 13.87 -2.61 5.51
C SER A 80 12.50 -3.19 5.91
N CYS A 81 11.49 -3.00 5.06
CA CYS A 81 10.16 -3.56 5.23
C CYS A 81 9.98 -4.94 4.56
N GLU A 82 11.01 -5.50 3.93
CA GLU A 82 10.97 -6.85 3.34
C GLU A 82 11.99 -7.80 4.00
N PRO A 83 11.76 -9.13 3.97
CA PRO A 83 10.55 -9.80 3.49
C PRO A 83 9.41 -9.76 4.51
N VAL A 84 8.18 -9.53 4.05
CA VAL A 84 6.99 -9.57 4.93
C VAL A 84 6.44 -10.98 5.05
N ARG A 85 6.25 -11.44 6.29
CA ARG A 85 5.62 -12.73 6.61
C ARG A 85 4.21 -12.52 7.14
N GLY A 86 3.26 -13.24 6.56
CA GLY A 86 1.85 -13.23 6.95
C GLY A 86 1.12 -14.46 6.42
N PRO A 87 -0.02 -14.84 7.04
CA PRO A 87 -0.79 -16.03 6.71
C PRO A 87 -1.34 -16.05 5.28
N ASP A 88 -1.60 -14.88 4.67
CA ASP A 88 -2.10 -14.75 3.31
C ASP A 88 -1.55 -13.49 2.61
N SER A 89 -1.93 -13.27 1.34
CA SER A 89 -1.46 -12.10 0.57
C SER A 89 -2.01 -10.79 1.12
N CYS A 90 -3.25 -10.77 1.61
CA CYS A 90 -3.87 -9.59 2.21
C CYS A 90 -3.11 -9.13 3.46
N GLU A 91 -2.76 -10.06 4.37
CA GLU A 91 -1.98 -9.74 5.56
C GLU A 91 -0.59 -9.21 5.17
N ARG A 92 0.07 -9.85 4.19
CA ARG A 92 1.40 -9.40 3.76
C ARG A 92 1.36 -7.99 3.16
N ALA A 93 0.36 -7.68 2.34
CA ALA A 93 0.20 -6.35 1.77
C ALA A 93 -0.06 -5.29 2.86
N TYR A 94 -0.90 -5.62 3.85
CA TYR A 94 -1.18 -4.77 5.00
C TYR A 94 0.06 -4.51 5.85
N LEU A 95 0.76 -5.57 6.27
CA LEU A 95 1.97 -5.45 7.09
C LEU A 95 3.07 -4.66 6.37
N PHE A 96 3.20 -4.84 5.06
CA PHE A 96 4.11 -4.06 4.23
C PHE A 96 3.77 -2.56 4.28
N LEU A 97 2.52 -2.19 3.99
CA LEU A 97 2.06 -0.80 4.04
C LEU A 97 2.22 -0.20 5.45
N THR A 98 1.88 -0.95 6.50
CA THR A 98 2.06 -0.52 7.90
C THR A 98 3.54 -0.23 8.20
N CYS A 99 4.45 -1.09 7.77
CA CYS A 99 5.89 -0.87 7.95
C CYS A 99 6.36 0.40 7.25
N ILE A 100 5.93 0.62 6.00
CA ILE A 100 6.27 1.82 5.23
C ILE A 100 5.77 3.08 5.94
N ILE A 101 4.49 3.14 6.34
CA ILE A 101 3.91 4.31 7.03
C ILE A 101 4.64 4.64 8.32
N ASN A 102 5.01 3.62 9.10
CA ASN A 102 5.67 3.80 10.39
C ASN A 102 7.11 4.30 10.27
N ASN A 103 7.76 4.06 9.13
CA ASN A 103 9.15 4.43 8.88
C ASN A 103 9.30 5.58 7.87
N LEU A 104 8.19 6.13 7.35
CA LEU A 104 8.21 7.35 6.54
C LEU A 104 8.61 8.55 7.42
N PRO A 105 9.51 9.43 6.95
CA PRO A 105 9.77 10.72 7.59
C PRO A 105 8.46 11.53 7.68
N LYS A 106 8.16 12.10 8.85
CA LYS A 106 6.97 12.93 9.08
C LYS A 106 7.17 14.37 8.63
#